data_AF-A0A149UUM7-F1
#
_entry.id   AF-A0A149UUM7-F1
#
_cell.length_a   1.000
_cell.length_b   1.000
_cell.length_c   1.000
_cell.angle_alpha   90.00
_cell.angle_beta   90.00
_cell.angle_gamma   90.00
#
_symmetry.space_group_name_H-M   'P 1'
#
loop_
_entity.id
_entity.type
_entity.pdbx_description
1 polymer ?
#
loop_
_entity_poly.entity_id
_entity_poly.type
_entity_poly.pdbx_seq_one_letter_code
_entity_poly.pdbx_strand_id
1 'polypeptide(L)'
;MSRPASLKTLLLACAPAALALGLAGSALSAPTAKTAPATTPALDAAARAVRAELKSVGATRFTAPDYKPGVVRHMVMFTFRPGTTAAQRAEVTRRFVALTTLSRRPDGKTVVTSIETGAQSSGENADLGLEQGYLVTFQSEGDRNFYVGRPIVTEAGCFDPAHDAFKTFAGPYLAKVVVFDFTPTAPAAL
;
A
#
# COMPACT_ATOMS: atom_id res chain seq x y z
N MET A 1 -36.13 -54.41 -33.23
CA MET A 1 -37.05 -53.53 -32.47
C MET A 1 -36.22 -52.32 -32.04
N SER A 2 -36.52 -51.06 -32.35
CA SER A 2 -37.59 -50.48 -33.18
C SER A 2 -37.06 -49.24 -33.94
N ARG A 3 -37.67 -48.91 -35.07
CA ARG A 3 -37.61 -47.60 -35.78
C ARG A 3 -39.07 -47.06 -35.78
N PRO A 4 -39.39 -45.77 -36.08
CA PRO A 4 -38.62 -44.79 -36.86
C PRO A 4 -38.73 -43.32 -36.33
N ALA A 5 -38.49 -42.35 -37.24
CA ALA A 5 -39.14 -41.03 -37.36
C ALA A 5 -38.54 -39.87 -36.50
N SER A 6 -38.62 -38.56 -36.83
CA SER A 6 -39.25 -37.75 -37.91
C SER A 6 -38.73 -36.27 -37.80
N LEU A 7 -38.82 -35.31 -38.75
CA LEU A 7 -39.15 -35.28 -40.20
C LEU A 7 -38.82 -33.86 -40.79
N LYS A 8 -38.35 -33.76 -42.06
CA LYS A 8 -38.53 -32.60 -43.00
C LYS A 8 -37.86 -31.22 -42.65
N THR A 9 -37.14 -30.51 -43.56
CA THR A 9 -37.57 -29.79 -44.82
C THR A 9 -38.28 -28.45 -44.47
N LEU A 10 -37.98 -27.26 -45.03
CA LEU A 10 -37.15 -26.84 -46.19
C LEU A 10 -36.76 -25.33 -46.10
N LEU A 11 -35.93 -24.87 -47.05
CA LEU A 11 -35.81 -23.52 -47.70
C LEU A 11 -36.78 -22.39 -47.22
N LEU A 12 -36.45 -21.09 -47.22
CA LEU A 12 -35.84 -20.28 -48.28
C LEU A 12 -35.58 -18.85 -47.75
N ALA A 13 -34.68 -18.10 -48.39
CA ALA A 13 -34.45 -16.69 -48.11
C ALA A 13 -35.56 -15.77 -48.68
N CYS A 14 -35.78 -14.62 -48.03
CA CYS A 14 -36.14 -13.37 -48.72
C CYS A 14 -35.87 -12.14 -47.82
N ALA A 15 -35.04 -11.24 -48.32
CA ALA A 15 -35.09 -9.80 -47.99
C ALA A 15 -35.87 -9.09 -49.12
N PRO A 16 -36.11 -7.77 -49.13
CA PRO A 16 -35.90 -6.74 -48.10
C PRO A 16 -37.17 -5.91 -47.82
N ALA A 17 -37.09 -4.91 -46.92
CA ALA A 17 -37.75 -3.59 -47.09
C ALA A 17 -37.32 -2.65 -45.95
N ALA A 18 -37.18 -1.36 -46.27
CA ALA A 18 -36.80 -0.33 -45.30
C ALA A 18 -38.02 0.38 -44.71
N LEU A 19 -37.89 0.90 -43.48
CA LEU A 19 -38.61 2.10 -43.07
C LEU A 19 -37.71 2.94 -42.16
N ALA A 20 -37.49 4.20 -42.54
CA ALA A 20 -36.69 5.14 -41.79
C ALA A 20 -37.55 5.86 -40.75
N LEU A 21 -37.00 6.08 -39.55
CA LEU A 21 -37.42 7.16 -38.66
C LEU A 21 -36.16 7.85 -38.13
N GLY A 22 -36.01 9.14 -38.43
CA GLY A 22 -34.83 9.91 -38.07
C GLY A 22 -34.88 10.39 -36.62
N LEU A 23 -33.72 10.39 -35.97
CA LEU A 23 -33.44 11.18 -34.77
C LEU A 23 -32.11 11.88 -35.00
N ALA A 24 -32.15 13.21 -35.16
CA ALA A 24 -30.97 14.04 -35.28
C ALA A 24 -30.29 14.14 -33.89
N GLY A 25 -29.42 13.18 -33.59
CA GLY A 25 -28.60 13.21 -32.39
C GLY A 25 -27.51 14.27 -32.51
N SER A 26 -27.71 15.42 -31.87
CA SER A 26 -26.65 16.43 -31.71
C SER A 26 -25.47 15.82 -30.97
N ALA A 27 -24.38 15.54 -31.71
CA ALA A 27 -23.14 15.04 -31.12
C ALA A 27 -22.49 16.16 -30.28
N LEU A 28 -22.80 16.20 -28.98
CA LEU A 28 -21.99 16.97 -28.04
C LEU A 28 -20.59 16.38 -28.02
N SER A 29 -19.66 17.07 -28.68
CA SER A 29 -18.25 16.74 -28.65
C SER A 29 -17.76 16.93 -27.21
N ALA A 30 -17.59 15.82 -26.48
CA ALA A 30 -17.06 15.86 -25.13
C ALA A 30 -15.65 16.46 -25.16
N PRO A 31 -15.33 17.44 -24.30
CA PRO A 31 -13.98 17.98 -24.25
C PRO A 31 -13.03 16.85 -23.84
N THR A 32 -12.06 16.54 -24.70
CA THR A 32 -10.98 15.62 -24.37
C THR A 32 -10.17 16.23 -23.22
N ALA A 33 -10.47 15.77 -22.00
CA ALA A 33 -9.71 16.14 -20.82
C ALA A 33 -8.26 15.69 -21.02
N LYS A 34 -7.42 16.63 -21.45
CA LYS A 34 -5.99 16.41 -21.70
C LYS A 34 -5.34 16.07 -20.37
N THR A 35 -5.20 14.78 -20.09
CA THR A 35 -4.60 14.27 -18.85
C THR A 35 -3.21 14.86 -18.71
N ALA A 36 -3.04 15.81 -17.79
CA ALA A 36 -1.73 16.35 -17.47
C ALA A 36 -0.86 15.18 -16.98
N PRO A 37 0.40 15.05 -17.45
CA PRO A 37 1.29 14.02 -16.94
C PRO A 37 1.43 14.22 -15.43
N ALA A 38 1.24 13.16 -14.65
CA ALA A 38 1.35 13.22 -13.21
C ALA A 38 2.81 13.55 -12.82
N THR A 39 3.07 14.81 -12.49
CA THR A 39 4.36 15.24 -11.97
C THR A 39 4.63 14.50 -10.66
N THR A 40 5.60 13.59 -10.67
CA THR A 40 6.07 12.91 -9.45
C THR A 40 6.41 13.98 -8.40
N PRO A 41 5.77 14.00 -7.22
CA PRO A 41 6.05 15.01 -6.21
C PRO A 41 7.53 15.01 -5.84
N ALA A 42 8.11 16.21 -5.72
CA ALA A 42 9.49 16.35 -5.26
C ALA A 42 9.62 15.80 -3.83
N LEU A 43 10.71 15.08 -3.57
CA LEU A 43 11.01 14.54 -2.24
C LEU A 43 11.15 15.68 -1.22
N ASP A 44 10.63 15.50 -0.02
CA ASP A 44 10.86 16.40 1.11
C ASP A 44 12.31 16.34 1.62
N ALA A 45 12.63 17.17 2.63
CA ALA A 45 13.99 17.25 3.18
C ALA A 45 14.45 15.96 3.88
N ALA A 46 13.58 15.28 4.63
CA ALA A 46 13.91 14.05 5.34
C ALA A 46 14.11 12.90 4.35
N ALA A 47 13.24 12.75 3.35
CA ALA A 47 13.37 11.77 2.29
C ALA A 47 14.67 11.96 1.47
N ARG A 48 15.11 13.20 1.23
CA ARG A 48 16.43 13.48 0.61
C ARG A 48 17.60 13.12 1.53
N ALA A 49 17.54 13.48 2.81
CA ALA A 49 18.59 13.17 3.79
C ALA A 49 18.80 11.66 3.93
N VAL A 50 17.72 10.89 4.10
CA VAL A 50 17.75 9.42 4.21
C VAL A 50 18.36 8.76 2.96
N ARG A 51 18.01 9.24 1.75
CA ARG A 51 18.59 8.72 0.50
C ARG A 51 20.06 9.09 0.32
N ALA A 52 20.46 10.29 0.76
CA ALA A 52 21.86 10.71 0.73
C ALA A 52 22.71 9.88 1.71
N GLU A 53 22.17 9.58 2.89
CA GLU A 53 22.81 8.72 3.89
C GLU A 53 22.97 7.28 3.38
N LEU A 54 21.89 6.67 2.85
CA LEU A 54 21.97 5.35 2.19
C LEU A 54 23.04 5.33 1.08
N LYS A 55 23.09 6.35 0.23
CA LYS A 55 24.12 6.47 -0.83
C LYS A 55 25.54 6.59 -0.26
N SER A 56 25.69 7.22 0.90
CA SER A 56 26.98 7.42 1.57
C SER A 56 27.52 6.14 2.21
N VAL A 57 26.68 5.40 2.95
CA VAL A 57 27.11 4.23 3.74
C VAL A 57 26.90 2.89 3.02
N GLY A 58 26.07 2.85 1.98
CA GLY A 58 25.68 1.63 1.24
C GLY A 58 24.61 0.80 1.96
N ALA A 59 23.77 0.11 1.18
CA ALA A 59 22.61 -0.63 1.68
C ALA A 59 22.95 -1.60 2.84
N THR A 60 23.98 -2.43 2.68
CA THR A 60 24.40 -3.40 3.69
C THR A 60 24.68 -2.78 5.06
N ARG A 61 25.36 -1.61 5.11
CA ARG A 61 25.61 -0.91 6.38
C ARG A 61 24.34 -0.22 6.87
N PHE A 62 23.62 0.46 5.98
CA PHE A 62 22.40 1.21 6.27
C PHE A 62 21.31 0.35 6.91
N THR A 63 21.25 -0.94 6.58
CA THR A 63 20.25 -1.89 7.10
C THR A 63 20.79 -2.91 8.10
N ALA A 64 22.04 -2.79 8.54
CA ALA A 64 22.62 -3.67 9.55
C ALA A 64 22.01 -3.41 10.94
N PRO A 65 21.78 -4.42 11.79
CA PRO A 65 21.03 -4.27 13.04
C PRO A 65 21.70 -3.35 14.08
N ASP A 66 23.00 -3.12 13.97
CA ASP A 66 23.80 -2.22 14.82
C ASP A 66 23.93 -0.80 14.22
N TYR A 67 23.26 -0.49 13.11
CA TYR A 67 23.35 0.82 12.47
C TYR A 67 22.51 1.86 13.25
N LYS A 68 23.22 2.76 13.95
CA LYS A 68 22.67 3.75 14.89
C LYS A 68 21.73 3.09 15.91
N PRO A 69 22.28 2.39 16.92
CA PRO A 69 21.49 1.74 17.96
C PRO A 69 20.75 2.79 18.80
N GLY A 70 19.54 2.43 19.24
CA GLY A 70 18.64 3.32 19.95
C GLY A 70 17.19 3.03 19.59
N VAL A 71 16.28 3.39 20.49
CA VAL A 71 14.84 3.19 20.26
C VAL A 71 14.38 4.05 19.09
N VAL A 72 13.80 3.41 18.06
CA VAL A 72 13.15 4.12 16.95
C VAL A 72 11.65 3.81 16.95
N ARG A 73 10.83 4.84 16.76
CA ARG A 73 9.38 4.76 16.56
C ARG A 73 9.07 5.00 15.09
N HIS A 74 8.27 4.13 14.51
CA HIS A 74 7.73 4.21 13.15
C HIS A 74 6.21 4.26 13.25
N MET A 75 5.65 5.46 13.14
CA MET A 75 4.22 5.71 13.18
C MET A 75 3.67 5.58 11.76
N VAL A 76 2.65 4.75 11.57
CA VAL A 76 1.95 4.58 10.29
C VAL A 76 0.46 4.77 10.50
N MET A 77 -0.17 5.60 9.67
CA MET A 77 -1.60 5.89 9.75
C MET A 77 -2.25 5.71 8.38
N PHE A 78 -3.42 5.09 8.35
CA PHE A 78 -4.13 4.72 7.13
C PHE A 78 -5.49 5.41 7.01
N THR A 79 -5.83 5.81 5.78
CA THR A 79 -7.23 5.90 5.31
C THR A 79 -7.46 4.74 4.35
N PHE A 80 -8.51 3.95 4.54
CA PHE A 80 -8.86 2.88 3.60
C PHE A 80 -9.65 3.42 2.40
N ARG A 81 -9.67 2.68 1.28
CA ARG A 81 -10.47 3.06 0.10
C ARG A 81 -11.97 2.91 0.37
N PRO A 82 -12.82 3.76 -0.25
CA PRO A 82 -14.25 3.49 -0.36
C PRO A 82 -14.50 2.07 -0.86
N GLY A 83 -15.45 1.36 -0.25
CA GLY A 83 -15.75 -0.04 -0.58
C GLY A 83 -14.88 -1.08 0.12
N THR A 84 -13.78 -0.71 0.79
CA THR A 84 -13.00 -1.67 1.61
C THR A 84 -13.84 -2.15 2.80
N THR A 85 -14.15 -3.44 2.85
CA THR A 85 -15.06 -4.03 3.84
C THR A 85 -14.43 -4.12 5.24
N ALA A 86 -15.26 -4.27 6.27
CA ALA A 86 -14.78 -4.50 7.64
C ALA A 86 -13.85 -5.72 7.74
N ALA A 87 -14.14 -6.81 7.03
CA ALA A 87 -13.29 -8.00 6.99
C ALA A 87 -11.94 -7.74 6.31
N GLN A 88 -11.90 -6.95 5.23
CA GLN A 88 -10.64 -6.56 4.58
C GLN A 88 -9.80 -5.65 5.47
N ARG A 89 -10.42 -4.67 6.14
CA ARG A 89 -9.78 -3.79 7.12
C ARG A 89 -9.17 -4.60 8.27
N ALA A 90 -9.94 -5.52 8.85
CA ALA A 90 -9.48 -6.43 9.90
C ALA A 90 -8.31 -7.33 9.43
N GLU A 91 -8.35 -7.83 8.19
CA GLU A 91 -7.26 -8.65 7.63
C GLU A 91 -5.98 -7.83 7.39
N VAL A 92 -6.08 -6.56 6.97
CA VAL A 92 -4.92 -5.65 6.91
C VAL A 92 -4.32 -5.45 8.31
N THR A 93 -5.14 -5.12 9.32
CA THR A 93 -4.67 -4.96 10.71
C THR A 93 -4.04 -6.26 11.23
N ARG A 94 -4.67 -7.42 11.01
CA ARG A 94 -4.18 -8.73 11.44
C ARG A 94 -2.81 -9.05 10.82
N ARG A 95 -2.63 -8.80 9.52
CA ARG A 95 -1.34 -9.01 8.85
C ARG A 95 -0.27 -8.02 9.29
N PHE A 96 -0.63 -6.77 9.55
CA PHE A 96 0.30 -5.78 10.10
C PHE A 96 0.81 -6.25 11.47
N VAL A 97 -0.08 -6.58 12.41
CA VAL A 97 0.29 -7.06 13.75
C VAL A 97 1.12 -8.35 13.70
N ALA A 98 0.83 -9.24 12.76
CA ALA A 98 1.63 -10.46 12.54
C ALA A 98 3.09 -10.19 12.15
N LEU A 99 3.45 -8.98 11.69
CA LEU A 99 4.87 -8.64 11.45
C LEU A 99 5.72 -8.67 12.72
N THR A 100 5.12 -8.55 13.91
CA THR A 100 5.81 -8.82 15.20
C THR A 100 6.46 -10.22 15.23
N THR A 101 5.81 -11.22 14.62
CA THR A 101 6.30 -12.61 14.56
C THR A 101 6.92 -12.98 13.21
N LEU A 102 6.51 -12.34 12.12
CA LEU A 102 6.97 -12.65 10.76
C LEU A 102 8.18 -11.82 10.31
N SER A 103 8.39 -10.61 10.82
CA SER A 103 9.54 -9.77 10.47
C SER A 103 10.80 -10.31 11.14
N ARG A 104 11.67 -10.93 10.36
CA ARG A 104 12.85 -11.66 10.82
C ARG A 104 14.08 -11.36 9.98
N ARG A 105 15.22 -11.25 10.65
CA ARG A 105 16.55 -11.25 10.03
C ARG A 105 16.86 -12.64 9.46
N PRO A 106 17.82 -12.78 8.51
CA PRO A 106 18.22 -14.08 7.97
C PRO A 106 18.75 -15.07 9.03
N ASP A 107 19.26 -14.59 10.16
CA ASP A 107 19.70 -15.39 11.32
C ASP A 107 18.54 -15.75 12.29
N GLY A 108 17.30 -15.46 11.91
CA GLY A 108 16.10 -15.74 12.70
C GLY A 108 15.80 -14.73 13.81
N LYS A 109 16.62 -13.68 14.00
CA LYS A 109 16.33 -12.66 15.02
C LYS A 109 15.13 -11.79 14.63
N THR A 110 14.35 -11.41 15.64
CA THR A 110 13.26 -10.45 15.53
C THR A 110 13.77 -9.05 15.14
N VAL A 111 13.15 -8.43 14.15
CA VAL A 111 13.43 -7.02 13.77
C VAL A 111 12.55 -6.05 14.57
N VAL A 112 11.25 -6.38 14.71
CA VAL A 112 10.24 -5.55 15.35
C VAL A 112 10.12 -5.88 16.84
N THR A 113 10.40 -4.91 17.72
CA THR A 113 10.25 -5.09 19.18
C THR A 113 8.79 -5.16 19.60
N SER A 114 7.95 -4.26 19.07
CA SER A 114 6.51 -4.21 19.37
C SER A 114 5.74 -3.56 18.21
N ILE A 115 4.45 -3.90 18.12
CA ILE A 115 3.46 -3.20 17.31
C ILE A 115 2.26 -2.89 18.21
N GLU A 116 1.90 -1.62 18.27
CA GLU A 116 0.66 -1.13 18.91
C GLU A 116 -0.26 -0.60 17.81
N THR A 117 -1.58 -0.70 17.97
CA THR A 117 -2.54 -0.26 16.94
C THR A 117 -3.90 0.10 17.52
N GLY A 118 -4.57 1.09 16.92
CA GLY A 118 -5.89 1.57 17.35
C GLY A 118 -6.59 2.40 16.28
N ALA A 119 -7.92 2.48 16.36
CA ALA A 119 -8.72 3.38 15.53
C ALA A 119 -8.52 4.84 16.00
N GLN A 120 -8.80 5.80 15.11
CA GLN A 120 -8.89 7.21 15.50
C GLN A 120 -9.98 7.38 16.58
N SER A 121 -9.68 8.17 17.63
CA SER A 121 -10.68 8.54 18.64
C SER A 121 -10.48 9.94 19.26
N SER A 122 -9.84 10.89 18.54
CA SER A 122 -9.50 12.22 19.12
C SER A 122 -10.70 13.18 19.16
N GLY A 123 -11.58 13.12 18.16
CA GLY A 123 -12.74 14.01 18.04
C GLY A 123 -12.43 15.47 17.64
N GLU A 124 -11.16 15.86 17.52
CA GLU A 124 -10.74 17.24 17.22
C GLU A 124 -10.84 17.61 15.73
N ASN A 125 -11.23 16.67 14.86
CA ASN A 125 -11.36 16.86 13.41
C ASN A 125 -10.05 17.33 12.71
N ALA A 126 -8.89 16.94 13.26
CA ALA A 126 -7.55 17.33 12.79
C ALA A 126 -6.72 16.15 12.21
N ASP A 127 -7.33 14.97 12.04
CA ASP A 127 -6.67 13.72 11.63
C ASP A 127 -6.39 13.59 10.12
N LEU A 128 -6.72 14.59 9.29
CA LEU A 128 -6.59 14.56 7.83
C LEU A 128 -7.36 13.39 7.16
N GLY A 129 -8.40 12.86 7.80
CA GLY A 129 -9.18 11.69 7.36
C GLY A 129 -8.50 10.35 7.61
N LEU A 130 -7.54 10.27 8.53
CA LEU A 130 -6.87 9.02 8.91
C LEU A 130 -7.71 8.25 9.93
N GLU A 131 -7.90 6.95 9.70
CA GLU A 131 -8.90 6.11 10.39
C GLU A 131 -8.27 5.11 11.39
N GLN A 132 -7.04 4.65 11.11
CA GLN A 132 -6.35 3.61 11.88
C GLN A 132 -4.87 3.96 12.01
N GLY A 133 -4.34 3.92 13.23
CA GLY A 133 -2.92 4.11 13.54
C GLY A 133 -2.21 2.81 13.94
N TYR A 134 -0.91 2.77 13.66
CA TYR A 134 0.03 1.72 14.04
C TYR A 134 1.32 2.37 14.52
N LEU A 135 1.88 1.90 15.63
CA LEU A 135 3.18 2.32 16.15
C LEU A 135 4.09 1.10 16.24
N VAL A 136 5.21 1.15 15.50
CA VAL A 136 6.21 0.07 15.47
C VAL A 136 7.46 0.52 16.22
N THR A 137 8.01 -0.36 17.06
CA THR A 137 9.26 -0.14 17.81
C THR A 137 10.41 -0.95 17.24
N PHE A 138 11.56 -0.30 17.05
CA PHE A 138 12.85 -0.91 16.72
C PHE A 138 13.94 -0.56 17.74
N GLN A 139 15.04 -1.33 17.75
CA GLN A 139 16.22 -1.10 18.60
C GLN A 139 17.36 -0.36 17.88
N SER A 140 17.20 -0.06 16.59
CA SER A 140 18.13 0.76 15.82
C SER A 140 17.45 1.37 14.59
N GLU A 141 18.07 2.40 14.00
CA GLU A 141 17.64 2.85 12.66
C GLU A 141 17.84 1.74 11.63
N GLY A 142 18.88 0.91 11.76
CA GLY A 142 19.16 -0.20 10.85
C GLY A 142 18.08 -1.28 10.79
N ASP A 143 17.45 -1.60 11.93
CA ASP A 143 16.27 -2.47 11.98
C ASP A 143 15.06 -1.82 11.29
N ARG A 144 14.80 -0.52 11.57
CA ARG A 144 13.76 0.26 10.87
C ARG A 144 14.00 0.28 9.36
N ASN A 145 15.24 0.52 8.92
CA ASN A 145 15.63 0.62 7.52
C ASN A 145 15.44 -0.71 6.79
N PHE A 146 15.84 -1.83 7.41
CA PHE A 146 15.61 -3.18 6.90
C PHE A 146 14.11 -3.49 6.79
N TYR A 147 13.35 -3.20 7.85
CA TYR A 147 11.91 -3.40 7.88
C TYR A 147 11.22 -2.62 6.75
N VAL A 148 11.40 -1.29 6.70
CA VAL A 148 10.75 -0.42 5.71
C VAL A 148 11.12 -0.83 4.29
N GLY A 149 12.41 -1.02 4.01
CA GLY A 149 12.90 -1.53 2.73
C GLY A 149 12.50 -0.66 1.54
N ARG A 150 11.85 -1.27 0.54
CA ARG A 150 11.36 -0.59 -0.66
C ARG A 150 10.33 0.51 -0.34
N PRO A 151 10.39 1.68 -1.01
CA PRO A 151 11.20 1.97 -2.21
C PRO A 151 12.58 2.59 -1.91
N ILE A 152 13.01 2.65 -0.64
CA ILE A 152 14.28 3.30 -0.25
C ILE A 152 15.45 2.33 -0.45
N VAL A 153 15.34 1.12 0.07
CA VAL A 153 16.31 0.02 -0.10
C VAL A 153 15.74 -0.99 -1.10
N THR A 154 16.53 -1.40 -2.08
CA THR A 154 16.08 -2.25 -3.20
C THR A 154 16.96 -3.50 -3.39
N GLU A 155 18.14 -3.47 -2.81
CA GLU A 155 19.21 -4.47 -2.87
C GLU A 155 18.76 -5.78 -2.22
N ALA A 156 18.99 -6.90 -2.92
CA ALA A 156 18.63 -8.21 -2.42
C ALA A 156 19.31 -8.52 -1.07
N GLY A 157 18.55 -9.05 -0.12
CA GLY A 157 19.03 -9.35 1.24
C GLY A 157 19.10 -8.14 2.18
N CYS A 158 18.88 -6.91 1.71
CA CYS A 158 18.93 -5.70 2.54
C CYS A 158 17.55 -5.19 3.01
N PHE A 159 16.45 -5.92 2.74
CA PHE A 159 15.12 -5.55 3.21
C PHE A 159 14.32 -6.76 3.71
N ASP A 160 13.33 -6.51 4.57
CA ASP A 160 12.43 -7.52 5.12
C ASP A 160 11.42 -8.02 4.07
N PRO A 161 11.47 -9.31 3.66
CA PRO A 161 10.49 -9.86 2.74
C PRO A 161 9.07 -9.95 3.33
N ALA A 162 8.92 -10.05 4.66
CA ALA A 162 7.61 -10.13 5.30
C ALA A 162 6.86 -8.80 5.22
N HIS A 163 7.51 -7.69 5.58
CA HIS A 163 6.92 -6.36 5.41
C HIS A 163 6.73 -5.98 3.93
N ASP A 164 7.60 -6.43 3.01
CA ASP A 164 7.40 -6.18 1.58
C ASP A 164 6.18 -6.91 0.99
N ALA A 165 5.98 -8.16 1.40
CA ALA A 165 4.76 -8.91 1.09
C ALA A 165 3.51 -8.25 1.72
N PHE A 166 3.63 -7.72 2.95
CA PHE A 166 2.54 -6.96 3.59
C PHE A 166 2.17 -5.69 2.80
N LYS A 167 3.14 -4.85 2.42
CA LYS A 167 2.90 -3.65 1.60
C LYS A 167 2.19 -3.99 0.28
N THR A 168 2.63 -5.07 -0.37
CA THR A 168 2.04 -5.59 -1.62
C THR A 168 0.58 -6.00 -1.42
N PHE A 169 0.27 -6.71 -0.33
CA PHE A 169 -1.11 -7.08 0.02
C PHE A 169 -1.98 -5.89 0.40
N ALA A 170 -1.44 -4.96 1.20
CA ALA A 170 -2.22 -3.87 1.80
C ALA A 170 -2.54 -2.74 0.80
N GLY A 171 -1.59 -2.41 -0.09
CA GLY A 171 -1.68 -1.28 -1.03
C GLY A 171 -3.02 -1.10 -1.76
N PRO A 172 -3.62 -2.17 -2.33
CA PRO A 172 -4.95 -2.10 -2.97
C PRO A 172 -6.07 -1.56 -2.07
N TYR A 173 -6.01 -1.76 -0.75
CA TYR A 173 -7.04 -1.35 0.20
C TYR A 173 -6.85 0.08 0.75
N LEU A 174 -5.69 0.71 0.54
CA LEU A 174 -5.31 1.98 1.17
C LEU A 174 -5.51 3.15 0.20
N ALA A 175 -6.23 4.18 0.65
CA ALA A 175 -6.42 5.44 -0.08
C ALA A 175 -5.33 6.47 0.25
N LYS A 176 -4.92 6.53 1.52
CA LYS A 176 -3.87 7.42 2.05
C LYS A 176 -3.05 6.65 3.08
N VAL A 177 -1.76 6.93 3.09
CA VAL A 177 -0.83 6.48 4.14
C VAL A 177 0.01 7.68 4.57
N VAL A 178 0.12 7.90 5.87
CA VAL A 178 1.10 8.81 6.46
C VAL A 178 2.06 7.98 7.28
N VAL A 179 3.37 8.22 7.10
CA VAL A 179 4.46 7.56 7.81
C VAL A 179 5.30 8.64 8.49
N PHE A 180 5.63 8.46 9.76
CA PHE A 180 6.47 9.39 10.50
C PHE A 180 7.40 8.63 11.46
N ASP A 181 8.69 8.88 11.33
CA ASP A 181 9.73 8.15 12.08
C ASP A 181 10.47 9.11 13.01
N PHE A 182 10.68 8.69 14.26
CA PHE A 182 11.42 9.49 15.24
C PHE A 182 12.14 8.61 16.28
N THR A 183 13.27 9.12 16.77
CA THR A 183 13.94 8.61 17.96
C THR A 183 13.34 9.34 19.17
N PRO A 184 12.78 8.64 20.18
CA PRO A 184 12.26 9.31 21.36
C PRO A 184 13.37 9.99 22.16
N THR A 185 13.28 11.31 22.31
CA THR A 185 14.08 12.08 23.25
C THR A 185 13.35 12.12 24.59
N ALA A 186 14.01 11.75 25.69
CA ALA A 186 13.45 12.00 27.02
C ALA A 186 13.23 13.51 27.21
N PRO A 187 12.19 13.95 27.93
CA PRO A 187 12.09 15.36 28.32
C PRO A 187 13.38 15.77 29.02
N ALA A 188 13.90 16.96 28.70
CA ALA A 188 14.86 17.59 29.60
C ALA A 188 14.21 17.70 30.98
N ALA A 189 14.96 17.37 32.04
CA ALA A 189 14.45 17.55 33.39
C ALA A 189 14.05 19.03 33.59
N LEU A 190 12.80 19.24 33.98
CA LEU A 190 12.23 20.56 34.30
C LEU A 190 12.69 21.03 35.68
#